data_AF-A0A7X6KZD4-F1
#
_entry.id   AF-A0A7X6KZD4-F1
#
_cell.length_a   1.000
_cell.length_b   1.000
_cell.length_c   1.000
_cell.angle_alpha   90.00
_cell.angle_beta   90.00
_cell.angle_gamma   90.00
#
_symmetry.space_group_name_H-M   'P 1'
#
loop_
_entity.id
_entity.type
_entity.pdbx_description
1 polymer ?
#
loop_
_entity_poly.entity_id
_entity_poly.type
_entity_poly.pdbx_seq_one_letter_code
_entity_poly.pdbx_strand_id
1 'polypeptide(L)'
;MNSAGSVRTRSRIPRWFVLWMGLLTALVALCCAALFWQLAAEGTFPTLVVLWVVLGVLGGIAVLFGLLGLLRYRAFFYSLASPVLIGVLVALTLYDVPEDTGWRLSRGILEDQAVDCAHPGQRTRLGVYTITFVTPRDGGCLFYTQAGDSDSEGFAFFRDPATPPHLGPPATNGIEYSAFDGQWYRFVDTH
;
A
#
# COMPACT_ATOMS: atom_id res chain seq x y z
N MET A 1 -40.42 -54.30 -5.07
CA MET A 1 -39.03 -53.83 -4.96
C MET A 1 -39.08 -52.31 -4.88
N ASN A 2 -38.85 -51.74 -3.70
CA ASN A 2 -38.99 -50.30 -3.45
C ASN A 2 -37.66 -49.59 -3.75
N SER A 3 -37.60 -48.85 -4.86
CA SER A 3 -36.51 -47.92 -5.13
C SER A 3 -36.72 -46.64 -4.31
N ALA A 4 -36.16 -46.62 -3.10
CA ALA A 4 -36.04 -45.40 -2.31
C ALA A 4 -35.03 -44.46 -2.98
N GLY A 5 -35.54 -43.51 -3.77
CA GLY A 5 -34.75 -42.38 -4.26
C GLY A 5 -34.28 -41.56 -3.07
N SER A 6 -32.95 -41.49 -2.87
CA SER A 6 -32.36 -40.63 -1.85
C SER A 6 -32.67 -39.17 -2.17
N VAL A 7 -33.61 -38.59 -1.43
CA VAL A 7 -33.85 -37.15 -1.41
C VAL A 7 -32.56 -36.52 -0.86
N ARG A 8 -31.68 -36.07 -1.76
CA ARG A 8 -30.56 -35.19 -1.40
C ARG A 8 -31.17 -33.90 -0.88
N THR A 9 -31.37 -33.81 0.42
CA THR A 9 -31.64 -32.57 1.14
C THR A 9 -30.45 -31.64 0.90
N ARG A 10 -30.55 -30.79 -0.15
CA ARG A 10 -29.72 -29.60 -0.28
C ARG A 10 -29.99 -28.77 0.98
N SER A 11 -29.09 -28.87 1.95
CA SER A 11 -28.97 -27.93 3.05
C SER A 11 -28.99 -26.52 2.45
N ARG A 12 -30.13 -25.84 2.57
CA ARG A 12 -30.25 -24.43 2.15
C ARG A 12 -29.41 -23.64 3.13
N ILE A 13 -28.30 -23.09 2.65
CA ILE A 13 -27.48 -22.16 3.43
C ILE A 13 -28.41 -21.03 3.91
N PRO A 14 -28.48 -20.75 5.22
CA PRO A 14 -29.35 -19.71 5.73
C PRO A 14 -28.99 -18.37 5.08
N ARG A 15 -30.00 -17.66 4.54
CA ARG A 15 -29.79 -16.38 3.84
C ARG A 15 -29.13 -15.32 4.73
N TRP A 16 -29.39 -15.33 6.04
CA TRP A 16 -28.75 -14.43 7.00
C TRP A 16 -27.25 -14.67 7.12
N PHE A 17 -26.81 -15.94 7.04
CA PHE A 17 -25.39 -16.30 7.07
C PHE A 17 -24.65 -15.83 5.81
N VAL A 18 -25.29 -15.94 4.63
CA VAL A 18 -24.73 -15.42 3.38
C VAL A 18 -24.61 -13.90 3.41
N LEU A 19 -25.62 -13.20 3.92
CA LEU A 19 -25.59 -11.74 4.10
C LEU A 19 -24.46 -11.31 5.03
N TRP A 20 -24.31 -11.95 6.19
CA TRP A 20 -23.25 -11.63 7.15
C TRP A 20 -21.85 -11.92 6.60
N MET A 21 -21.64 -13.09 5.97
CA MET A 21 -20.35 -13.42 5.35
C MET A 21 -20.02 -12.48 4.18
N GLY A 22 -21.03 -12.10 3.39
CA GLY A 22 -20.88 -11.12 2.32
C GLY A 22 -20.46 -9.75 2.85
N LEU A 23 -21.10 -9.27 3.91
CA LEU A 23 -20.78 -8.00 4.55
C LEU A 23 -19.37 -8.00 5.15
N LEU A 24 -18.96 -9.10 5.78
CA LEU A 24 -17.63 -9.28 6.34
C LEU A 24 -16.55 -9.33 5.24
N THR A 25 -16.82 -10.03 4.14
CA THR A 25 -15.93 -10.07 2.97
C THR A 25 -15.81 -8.70 2.32
N ALA A 26 -16.91 -7.96 2.18
CA ALA A 26 -16.91 -6.60 1.67
C ALA A 26 -16.09 -5.66 2.57
N LEU A 27 -16.21 -5.79 3.89
CA LEU A 27 -15.43 -5.02 4.85
C LEU A 27 -13.93 -5.32 4.75
N VAL A 28 -13.56 -6.60 4.65
CA VAL A 28 -12.17 -7.03 4.44
C VAL A 28 -11.64 -6.51 3.12
N ALA A 29 -12.41 -6.60 2.03
CA ALA A 29 -12.01 -6.07 0.73
C ALA A 29 -11.78 -4.55 0.77
N LEU A 30 -12.66 -3.80 1.47
CA LEU A 30 -12.50 -2.37 1.72
C LEU A 30 -11.23 -2.07 2.52
N CYS A 31 -10.95 -2.84 3.57
CA CYS A 31 -9.71 -2.70 4.35
C CYS A 31 -8.47 -3.02 3.51
N CYS A 32 -8.50 -4.07 2.68
CA CYS A 32 -7.40 -4.41 1.78
C CYS A 32 -7.15 -3.29 0.75
N ALA A 33 -8.21 -2.73 0.16
CA ALA A 33 -8.09 -1.62 -0.79
C ALA A 33 -7.54 -0.36 -0.12
N ALA A 34 -8.01 -0.04 1.08
CA ALA A 34 -7.49 1.08 1.87
C ALA A 34 -6.00 0.90 2.23
N LEU A 35 -5.60 -0.31 2.61
CA LEU A 35 -4.20 -0.66 2.87
C LEU A 35 -3.33 -0.51 1.63
N PHE A 36 -3.77 -1.07 0.50
CA PHE A 36 -3.07 -0.94 -0.77
C PHE A 36 -2.87 0.53 -1.14
N TRP A 37 -3.90 1.35 -0.97
CA TRP A 37 -3.83 2.78 -1.23
C TRP A 37 -2.87 3.52 -0.30
N GLN A 38 -2.86 3.18 0.99
CA GLN A 38 -1.95 3.79 1.97
C GLN A 38 -0.49 3.41 1.73
N LEU A 39 -0.22 2.15 1.38
CA LEU A 39 1.12 1.69 1.00
C LEU A 39 1.60 2.39 -0.27
N ALA A 40 0.72 2.54 -1.27
CA ALA A 40 1.03 3.28 -2.49
C ALA A 40 1.26 4.78 -2.25
N ALA A 41 0.75 5.34 -1.16
CA ALA A 41 0.82 6.76 -0.83
C ALA A 41 2.00 7.14 0.06
N GLU A 42 2.86 6.19 0.45
CA GLU A 42 3.81 6.35 1.56
C GLU A 42 3.11 6.91 2.81
N GLY A 43 2.01 6.25 3.20
CA GLY A 43 1.29 6.58 4.43
C GLY A 43 2.24 6.56 5.64
N THR A 44 1.99 7.45 6.61
CA THR A 44 2.87 7.58 7.78
C THR A 44 2.98 6.27 8.55
N PHE A 45 4.19 5.91 9.00
CA PHE A 45 4.51 4.71 9.78
C PHE A 45 3.43 4.29 10.81
N PRO A 46 2.88 5.19 11.67
CA PRO A 46 1.82 4.81 12.62
C PRO A 46 0.51 4.37 11.97
N THR A 47 0.12 4.93 10.81
CA THR A 47 -1.11 4.53 10.12
C THR A 47 -1.00 3.14 9.49
N LEU A 48 0.17 2.80 8.93
CA LEU A 48 0.44 1.48 8.38
C LEU A 48 0.35 0.39 9.46
N VAL A 49 0.98 0.61 10.62
CA VAL A 49 0.94 -0.34 11.76
C VAL A 49 -0.50 -0.59 12.22
N VAL A 50 -1.29 0.47 12.38
CA VAL A 50 -2.71 0.34 12.81
C VAL A 50 -3.52 -0.46 11.78
N LEU A 51 -3.36 -0.17 10.49
CA LEU A 51 -4.09 -0.89 9.44
C LEU A 51 -3.71 -2.37 9.36
N TRP A 52 -2.43 -2.72 9.52
CA TRP A 52 -1.98 -4.11 9.59
C TRP A 52 -2.58 -4.85 10.79
N VAL A 53 -2.63 -4.22 11.96
CA VAL A 53 -3.24 -4.80 13.17
C VAL A 53 -4.73 -5.01 12.96
N VAL A 54 -5.45 -4.02 12.43
CA VAL A 54 -6.89 -4.13 12.14
C VAL A 54 -7.15 -5.22 11.11
N LEU A 55 -6.34 -5.33 10.06
CA LEU A 55 -6.46 -6.39 9.06
C LEU A 55 -6.16 -7.77 9.68
N GLY A 56 -5.17 -7.87 10.56
CA GLY A 56 -4.86 -9.10 11.29
C GLY A 56 -6.03 -9.56 12.16
N VAL A 57 -6.67 -8.64 12.90
CA VAL A 57 -7.83 -8.94 13.74
C VAL A 57 -9.04 -9.33 12.89
N LEU A 58 -9.39 -8.54 11.87
CA LEU A 58 -10.51 -8.83 10.98
C LEU A 58 -10.29 -10.11 10.18
N GLY A 59 -9.07 -10.35 9.70
CA GLY A 59 -8.66 -11.57 9.02
C GLY A 59 -8.74 -12.79 9.93
N GLY A 60 -8.29 -12.67 11.18
CA GLY A 60 -8.42 -13.73 12.18
C GLY A 60 -9.88 -14.08 12.47
N ILE A 61 -10.74 -13.07 12.65
CA ILE A 61 -12.18 -13.26 12.83
C ILE A 61 -12.79 -13.91 11.57
N ALA A 62 -12.42 -13.45 10.37
CA ALA A 62 -12.90 -14.00 9.11
C ALA A 62 -12.48 -15.46 8.91
N VAL A 63 -11.26 -15.84 9.32
CA VAL A 63 -10.77 -17.23 9.28
C VAL A 63 -11.52 -18.10 10.28
N LEU A 64 -11.78 -17.62 11.50
CA LEU A 64 -12.56 -18.33 12.51
C LEU A 64 -13.99 -18.61 12.03
N PHE A 65 -14.68 -17.60 11.50
CA PHE A 65 -16.02 -17.75 10.93
C PHE A 65 -16.01 -18.56 9.63
N GLY A 66 -14.98 -18.41 8.82
CA GLY A 66 -14.76 -19.18 7.59
C GLY A 66 -14.59 -20.67 7.87
N LEU A 67 -13.78 -21.04 8.87
CA LEU A 67 -13.59 -22.42 9.35
C LEU A 67 -14.90 -23.01 9.89
N LEU A 68 -15.66 -22.23 10.67
CA LEU A 68 -16.99 -22.63 11.13
C LEU A 68 -17.94 -22.88 9.93
N GLY A 69 -17.90 -22.01 8.92
CA GLY A 69 -18.66 -22.14 7.67
C GLY A 69 -18.27 -23.38 6.84
N LEU A 70 -16.97 -23.67 6.80
CA LEU A 70 -16.39 -24.77 6.03
C LEU A 70 -16.73 -26.12 6.66
N LEU A 71 -16.59 -26.23 7.98
CA LEU A 71 -16.91 -27.43 8.77
C LEU A 71 -18.43 -27.69 8.87
N ARG A 72 -19.25 -26.64 9.00
CA ARG A 72 -20.69 -26.78 9.26
C ARG A 72 -21.58 -26.76 8.02
N TYR A 73 -21.21 -26.02 6.97
CA TYR A 73 -22.09 -25.72 5.83
C TYR A 73 -21.54 -26.12 4.45
N ARG A 74 -20.30 -26.63 4.34
CA ARG A 74 -19.64 -26.98 3.04
C ARG A 74 -19.63 -25.84 2.01
N ALA A 75 -19.72 -24.58 2.44
CA ALA A 75 -19.75 -23.40 1.58
C ALA A 75 -18.33 -22.97 1.18
N PHE A 76 -17.67 -23.78 0.35
CA PHE A 76 -16.24 -23.66 0.02
C PHE A 76 -15.86 -22.30 -0.57
N PHE A 77 -16.65 -21.77 -1.51
CA PHE A 77 -16.32 -20.53 -2.21
C PHE A 77 -16.40 -19.27 -1.33
N TYR A 78 -17.35 -19.19 -0.40
CA TYR A 78 -17.52 -18.02 0.45
C TYR A 78 -16.55 -18.00 1.64
N SER A 79 -16.16 -19.16 2.16
CA SER A 79 -15.16 -19.25 3.24
C SER A 79 -13.73 -18.99 2.76
N LEU A 80 -13.42 -19.22 1.48
CA LEU A 80 -12.08 -19.02 0.92
C LEU A 80 -11.84 -17.61 0.37
N ALA A 81 -12.88 -16.84 0.05
CA ALA A 81 -12.72 -15.50 -0.54
C ALA A 81 -11.88 -14.56 0.35
N SER A 82 -12.18 -14.50 1.66
CA SER A 82 -11.46 -13.64 2.60
C SER A 82 -9.98 -14.01 2.78
N PRO A 83 -9.60 -15.28 3.07
CA PRO A 83 -8.18 -15.64 3.20
C PRO A 83 -7.43 -15.50 1.88
N VAL A 84 -8.07 -15.75 0.72
CA VAL A 84 -7.45 -15.51 -0.59
C VAL A 84 -7.17 -14.03 -0.79
N LEU A 85 -8.11 -13.12 -0.47
CA LEU A 85 -7.89 -11.68 -0.58
C LEU A 85 -6.73 -11.19 0.32
N ILE A 86 -6.65 -11.71 1.55
CA ILE A 86 -5.55 -11.39 2.47
C ILE A 86 -4.23 -11.93 1.90
N GLY A 87 -4.22 -13.19 1.41
CA GLY A 87 -3.04 -13.80 0.81
C GLY A 87 -2.55 -13.04 -0.43
N VAL A 88 -3.47 -12.57 -1.29
CA VAL A 88 -3.16 -11.74 -2.45
C VAL A 88 -2.56 -10.41 -2.01
N LEU A 89 -3.15 -9.73 -1.01
CA LEU A 89 -2.60 -8.48 -0.50
C LEU A 89 -1.18 -8.69 0.04
N VAL A 90 -0.97 -9.71 0.88
CA VAL A 90 0.35 -10.04 1.43
C VAL A 90 1.36 -10.32 0.32
N ALA A 91 0.96 -11.09 -0.71
CA ALA A 91 1.80 -11.33 -1.87
C ALA A 91 2.16 -10.01 -2.57
N LEU A 92 1.18 -9.15 -2.86
CA LEU A 92 1.43 -7.85 -3.50
C LEU A 92 2.41 -6.98 -2.68
N THR A 93 2.30 -6.99 -1.35
CA THR A 93 3.22 -6.24 -0.48
C THR A 93 4.63 -6.81 -0.45
N LEU A 94 4.80 -8.12 -0.63
CA LEU A 94 6.13 -8.74 -0.70
C LEU A 94 6.86 -8.47 -2.01
N TYR A 95 6.13 -8.11 -3.07
CA TYR A 95 6.66 -7.76 -4.37
C TYR A 95 6.74 -6.25 -4.61
N ASP A 96 6.57 -5.43 -3.55
CA ASP A 96 6.59 -3.96 -3.61
C ASP A 96 5.66 -3.35 -4.69
N VAL A 97 4.64 -4.10 -5.10
CA VAL A 97 3.68 -3.69 -6.16
C VAL A 97 2.93 -2.41 -5.79
N PRO A 98 2.47 -2.20 -4.53
CA PRO A 98 1.81 -0.95 -4.16
C PRO A 98 2.70 0.26 -4.38
N GLU A 99 3.98 0.16 -4.05
CA GLU A 99 4.96 1.23 -4.18
C GLU A 99 5.25 1.53 -5.65
N ASP A 100 5.56 0.52 -6.47
CA ASP A 100 5.78 0.70 -7.92
C ASP A 100 4.53 1.24 -8.62
N THR A 101 3.34 0.82 -8.21
CA THR A 101 2.09 1.36 -8.76
C THR A 101 1.87 2.82 -8.36
N GLY A 102 2.12 3.17 -7.09
CA GLY A 102 2.06 4.54 -6.58
C GLY A 102 3.04 5.46 -7.29
N TRP A 103 4.25 4.97 -7.52
CA TRP A 103 5.30 5.64 -8.27
C TRP A 103 4.87 5.90 -9.72
N ARG A 104 4.49 4.87 -10.47
CA ARG A 104 4.09 5.02 -11.88
C ARG A 104 2.94 5.99 -12.09
N LEU A 105 2.00 6.04 -11.15
CA LEU A 105 0.86 6.97 -11.20
C LEU A 105 1.25 8.42 -10.89
N SER A 106 2.26 8.64 -10.05
CA SER A 106 2.69 9.98 -9.62
C SER A 106 3.84 10.54 -10.45
N ARG A 107 4.68 9.68 -11.05
CA ARG A 107 5.88 10.03 -11.80
C ARG A 107 5.62 11.12 -12.85
N GLY A 108 4.57 11.01 -13.65
CA GLY A 108 4.27 12.00 -14.69
C GLY A 108 3.96 13.40 -14.13
N ILE A 109 3.24 13.47 -13.00
CA ILE A 109 2.92 14.75 -12.33
C ILE A 109 4.18 15.30 -11.64
N LEU A 110 4.98 14.44 -11.03
CA LEU A 110 6.22 14.83 -10.38
C LEU A 110 7.26 15.33 -11.39
N GLU A 111 7.40 14.69 -12.54
CA GLU A 111 8.29 15.12 -13.63
C GLU A 111 7.89 16.50 -14.17
N ASP A 112 6.58 16.74 -14.36
CA ASP A 112 6.06 18.04 -14.79
C ASP A 112 6.42 19.16 -13.80
N GLN A 113 6.30 18.90 -12.49
CA GLN A 113 6.68 19.87 -11.46
C GLN A 113 8.20 19.99 -11.27
N ALA A 114 8.97 18.94 -11.57
CA ALA A 114 10.42 18.92 -11.44
C ALA A 114 11.12 19.78 -12.49
N VAL A 115 10.48 20.03 -13.63
CA VAL A 115 11.02 20.91 -14.70
C VAL A 115 11.24 22.33 -14.18
N ASP A 116 10.30 22.85 -13.40
CA ASP A 116 10.31 24.23 -12.91
C ASP A 116 10.75 24.36 -11.44
N CYS A 117 10.97 23.24 -10.75
CA CYS A 117 11.15 23.20 -9.30
C CYS A 117 10.13 24.08 -8.57
N ALA A 118 8.87 23.97 -8.98
CA ALA A 118 7.79 24.77 -8.46
C ALA A 118 7.61 24.45 -6.97
N HIS A 119 7.83 25.44 -6.11
CA HIS A 119 7.61 25.28 -4.68
C HIS A 119 6.10 25.41 -4.43
N PRO A 120 5.41 24.34 -3.96
CA PRO A 120 3.98 24.42 -3.73
C PRO A 120 3.60 25.34 -2.55
N GLY A 121 4.57 25.82 -1.77
CA GLY A 121 4.40 26.76 -0.65
C GLY A 121 3.63 26.20 0.56
N GLN A 122 2.89 25.11 0.37
CA GLN A 122 2.07 24.40 1.34
C GLN A 122 2.17 22.89 1.07
N ARG A 123 1.85 22.09 2.10
CA ARG A 123 1.74 20.63 1.98
C ARG A 123 0.66 20.29 0.94
N THR A 124 1.07 19.67 -0.15
CA THR A 124 0.19 19.37 -1.29
C THR A 124 0.32 17.92 -1.71
N ARG A 125 -0.79 17.35 -2.18
CA ARG A 125 -0.81 15.98 -2.65
C ARG A 125 -0.54 15.97 -4.15
N LEU A 126 0.59 15.36 -4.54
CA LEU A 126 1.03 15.24 -5.93
C LEU A 126 0.94 13.76 -6.32
N GLY A 127 -0.10 13.44 -7.09
CA GLY A 127 -0.45 12.05 -7.38
C GLY A 127 -0.89 11.31 -6.11
N VAL A 128 -0.17 10.23 -5.77
CA VAL A 128 -0.49 9.42 -4.60
C VAL A 128 0.27 9.92 -3.36
N TYR A 129 1.44 10.55 -3.55
CA TYR A 129 2.32 11.04 -2.49
C TYR A 129 1.90 12.41 -1.95
N THR A 130 2.20 12.63 -0.67
CA THR A 130 2.02 13.93 -0.03
C THR A 130 3.36 14.62 0.08
N ILE A 131 3.56 15.69 -0.69
CA ILE A 131 4.80 16.46 -0.68
C ILE A 131 4.64 17.61 0.32
N THR A 132 5.55 17.71 1.29
CA THR A 132 5.58 18.78 2.28
C THR A 132 6.16 20.05 1.70
N PHE A 133 7.31 19.95 1.03
CA PHE A 133 7.92 21.05 0.30
C PHE A 133 8.85 20.51 -0.80
N VAL A 134 9.15 21.39 -1.75
CA VAL A 134 10.11 21.15 -2.84
C VAL A 134 11.23 22.15 -2.67
N THR A 135 12.48 21.79 -2.91
CA THR A 135 13.61 22.73 -2.86
C THR A 135 14.71 22.35 -3.85
N PRO A 136 15.37 23.31 -4.52
CA PRO A 136 16.53 23.05 -5.36
C PRO A 136 17.78 22.85 -4.49
N ARG A 137 18.45 21.71 -4.63
CA ARG A 137 19.69 21.38 -3.90
C ARG A 137 20.58 20.46 -4.74
N ASP A 138 21.90 20.58 -4.60
CA ASP A 138 22.91 19.74 -5.28
C ASP A 138 22.77 19.69 -6.82
N GLY A 139 22.17 20.71 -7.44
CA GLY A 139 21.90 20.73 -8.88
C GLY A 139 20.66 19.94 -9.32
N GLY A 140 19.88 19.42 -8.37
CA GLY A 140 18.61 18.74 -8.59
C GLY A 140 17.44 19.38 -7.84
N CYS A 141 16.27 18.74 -7.98
CA CYS A 141 15.03 19.13 -7.33
C CYS A 141 14.63 18.10 -6.29
N LEU A 142 14.56 18.48 -5.02
CA LEU A 142 14.22 17.57 -3.92
C LEU A 142 12.76 17.77 -3.52
N PHE A 143 12.01 16.69 -3.52
CA PHE A 143 10.61 16.57 -3.10
C PHE A 143 10.56 15.84 -1.76
N TYR A 144 10.23 16.55 -0.69
CA TYR A 144 10.16 15.97 0.65
C TYR A 144 8.78 15.31 0.85
N THR A 145 8.75 14.03 1.19
CA THR A 145 7.51 13.29 1.51
C THR A 145 7.27 13.23 3.02
N GLN A 146 8.36 13.15 3.78
CA GLN A 146 8.36 13.24 5.23
C GLN A 146 9.39 14.27 5.69
N ALA A 147 8.94 15.24 6.49
CA ALA A 147 9.80 16.20 7.15
C ALA A 147 9.72 15.92 8.65
N GLY A 148 10.72 15.25 9.20
CA GLY A 148 10.87 14.98 10.63
C GLY A 148 11.89 15.92 11.27
N ASP A 149 11.84 16.06 12.60
CA ASP A 149 12.79 16.89 13.36
C ASP A 149 14.22 16.31 13.38
N SER A 150 14.37 15.01 13.11
CA SER A 150 15.67 14.31 13.07
C SER A 150 16.08 13.94 11.65
N ASP A 151 15.17 13.30 10.91
CA ASP A 151 15.42 12.83 9.55
C ASP A 151 14.28 13.29 8.64
N SER A 152 14.65 13.72 7.44
CA SER A 152 13.70 14.05 6.38
C SER A 152 13.98 13.19 5.15
N GLU A 153 12.94 12.65 4.51
CA GLU A 153 13.09 11.74 3.38
C GLU A 153 12.18 12.13 2.21
N GLY A 154 12.56 11.67 1.02
CA GLY A 154 11.78 11.95 -0.19
C GLY A 154 12.46 11.52 -1.49
N PHE A 155 12.06 12.18 -2.57
CA PHE A 155 12.52 11.92 -3.93
C PHE A 155 13.33 13.10 -4.47
N ALA A 156 14.44 12.82 -5.14
CA ALA A 156 15.26 13.82 -5.80
C ALA A 156 15.29 13.55 -7.32
N PHE A 157 15.08 14.60 -8.10
CA PHE A 157 15.17 14.57 -9.56
C PHE A 157 16.39 15.34 -10.04
N PHE A 158 17.24 14.68 -10.84
CA PHE A 158 18.41 15.29 -11.45
C PHE A 158 18.30 15.26 -12.98
N ARG A 159 18.18 16.44 -13.59
CA ARG A 159 18.04 16.57 -15.05
C ARG A 159 19.29 16.13 -15.81
N ASP A 160 20.47 16.34 -15.23
CA ASP A 160 21.74 15.94 -15.82
C ASP A 160 22.32 14.71 -15.09
N PRO A 161 22.45 13.54 -15.74
CA PRO A 161 23.09 12.37 -15.15
C PRO A 161 24.61 12.56 -14.92
N ALA A 162 25.23 13.60 -15.49
CA ALA A 162 26.65 13.91 -15.32
C ALA A 162 26.99 14.66 -14.02
N THR A 163 25.98 15.14 -13.28
CA THR A 163 26.08 15.58 -11.89
C THR A 163 25.45 14.51 -10.98
N PRO A 164 25.99 13.29 -10.91
CA PRO A 164 25.42 12.29 -10.01
C PRO A 164 25.59 12.79 -8.58
N PRO A 165 24.52 12.78 -7.75
CA PRO A 165 24.69 12.96 -6.32
C PRO A 165 25.65 11.89 -5.79
N HIS A 166 26.40 12.19 -4.72
CA HIS A 166 27.17 11.15 -4.05
C HIS A 166 26.22 10.05 -3.56
N LEU A 167 26.32 8.88 -4.17
CA LEU A 167 25.59 7.68 -3.77
C LEU A 167 26.34 7.00 -2.62
N GLY A 168 25.65 6.72 -1.53
CA GLY A 168 26.22 6.11 -0.33
C GLY A 168 26.06 6.96 0.92
N PRO A 169 26.48 6.44 2.08
CA PRO A 169 26.21 7.05 3.37
C PRO A 169 26.74 8.48 3.41
N PRO A 170 25.99 9.42 4.00
CA PRO A 170 26.33 10.83 3.96
C PRO A 170 27.61 11.07 4.76
N ALA A 171 28.39 12.07 4.35
CA ALA A 171 29.37 12.67 5.26
C ALA A 171 28.60 13.17 6.50
N THR A 172 29.19 13.10 7.70
CA THR A 172 28.56 13.49 8.97
C THR A 172 27.72 14.76 8.80
N ASN A 173 26.39 14.63 8.87
CA ASN A 173 25.35 15.65 8.60
C ASN A 173 25.14 15.99 7.10
N GLY A 174 24.76 15.01 6.30
CA GLY A 174 24.53 15.17 4.86
C GLY A 174 23.34 14.36 4.36
N ILE A 175 23.04 14.50 3.06
CA ILE A 175 21.97 13.74 2.40
C ILE A 175 22.54 12.44 1.84
N GLU A 176 21.96 11.31 2.24
CA GLU A 176 22.16 10.03 1.60
C GLU A 176 21.31 9.94 0.34
N TYR A 177 21.91 9.63 -0.80
CA TYR A 177 21.16 9.36 -2.04
C TYR A 177 21.26 7.89 -2.44
N SER A 178 20.13 7.32 -2.82
CA SER A 178 20.02 5.96 -3.36
C SER A 178 19.31 5.99 -4.72
N ALA A 179 19.81 5.21 -5.67
CA ALA A 179 19.21 5.13 -7.00
C ALA A 179 17.82 4.50 -6.92
N PHE A 180 16.84 5.09 -7.60
CA PHE A 180 15.46 4.61 -7.59
C PHE A 180 14.96 4.27 -9.00
N ASP A 181 14.77 5.27 -9.87
CA ASP A 181 14.25 5.05 -11.23
C ASP A 181 14.79 6.08 -12.22
N GLY A 182 15.78 5.68 -13.03
CA GLY A 182 16.38 6.54 -14.06
C GLY A 182 17.04 7.79 -13.46
N GLN A 183 16.38 8.94 -13.65
CA GLN A 183 16.83 10.25 -13.14
C GLN A 183 16.30 10.58 -11.73
N TRP A 184 15.57 9.65 -11.13
CA TRP A 184 14.98 9.76 -9.81
C TRP A 184 15.78 8.97 -8.77
N TYR A 185 15.98 9.60 -7.62
CA TYR A 185 16.72 9.07 -6.49
C TYR A 185 15.87 9.18 -5.23
N ARG A 186 15.98 8.23 -4.31
CA ARG A 186 15.50 8.40 -2.95
C ARG A 186 16.58 9.08 -2.12
N PHE A 187 16.18 9.96 -1.22
CA PHE A 187 17.11 10.61 -0.32
C PHE A 187 16.65 10.56 1.13
N VAL A 188 17.64 10.53 2.02
CA VAL A 188 17.46 10.68 3.48
C VAL A 188 18.40 11.78 3.96
N ASP A 189 17.84 12.81 4.57
CA ASP A 189 18.51 14.02 5.05
C ASP A 189 18.52 13.98 6.58
N THR A 190 19.67 13.58 7.15
CA THR A 190 19.89 13.52 8.60
C THR A 190 20.38 14.90 9.06
N HIS A 191 19.59 15.62 9.86
CA HIS A 191 19.92 16.98 10.35
C HIS A 191 20.70 16.98 11.67
#